data_AF-A0A964FH86-F1
#
_entry.id   AF-A0A964FH86-F1
#
_cell.length_a   1.000
_cell.length_b   1.000
_cell.length_c   1.000
_cell.angle_alpha   90.00
_cell.angle_beta   90.00
_cell.angle_gamma   90.00
#
_symmetry.space_group_name_H-M   'P 1'
#
loop_
_entity.id
_entity.type
_entity.pdbx_description
1 polymer ?
#
loop_
_entity_poly.entity_id
_entity_poly.type
_entity_poly.pdbx_seq_one_letter_code
_entity_poly.pdbx_strand_id
1 'polypeptide(L)'
;MAERSQRNKSNLALVQNFLEGIQIYPIDEETAIKYGEIKASIFKQFAPKEKSKRRKTKMINLGFGENDLWIAATALQHNLIVVSSDSDFQRIKEVEKALIVESWV
;
A
#
# COMPACT_ATOMS: atom_id res chain seq x y z
N MET A 1 -9.06 6.55 -14.51
CA MET A 1 -9.63 7.31 -13.37
C MET A 1 -11.03 7.75 -13.75
N ALA A 2 -12.02 7.56 -12.85
CA ALA A 2 -13.42 7.91 -13.10
C ALA A 2 -13.57 9.36 -13.60
N GLU A 3 -12.88 10.29 -12.94
CA GLU A 3 -12.88 11.72 -13.26
C GLU A 3 -12.43 12.09 -14.68
N ARG A 4 -11.52 11.29 -15.27
CA ARG A 4 -10.99 11.55 -16.62
C ARG A 4 -11.72 10.77 -17.71
N SER A 5 -12.79 10.05 -17.34
CA SER A 5 -13.56 9.21 -18.25
C SER A 5 -14.53 10.05 -19.09
N GLN A 6 -14.77 9.64 -20.34
CA GLN A 6 -15.90 10.16 -21.12
C GLN A 6 -17.25 9.85 -20.46
N ARG A 7 -17.30 8.80 -19.62
CA ARG A 7 -18.44 8.39 -18.80
C ARG A 7 -18.28 8.84 -17.34
N ASN A 8 -17.80 10.07 -17.11
CA ASN A 8 -17.46 10.57 -15.77
C ASN A 8 -18.61 10.37 -14.75
N LYS A 9 -19.80 10.93 -15.04
CA LYS A 9 -20.96 10.88 -14.12
C LYS A 9 -21.33 9.46 -13.68
N SER A 10 -21.44 8.52 -14.62
CA SER A 10 -21.80 7.14 -14.29
C SER A 10 -20.69 6.43 -13.51
N ASN A 11 -19.42 6.70 -13.84
CA ASN A 11 -18.30 6.07 -13.14
C ASN A 11 -18.17 6.59 -11.71
N LEU A 12 -18.43 7.88 -11.46
CA LEU A 12 -18.48 8.43 -10.11
C LEU A 12 -19.61 7.84 -9.28
N ALA A 13 -20.82 7.72 -9.86
CA ALA A 13 -21.95 7.08 -9.19
C ALA A 13 -21.66 5.62 -8.82
N LEU A 14 -21.00 4.87 -9.71
CA LEU A 14 -20.57 3.49 -9.41
C LEU A 14 -19.58 3.43 -8.25
N VAL A 15 -18.61 4.34 -8.20
CA VAL A 15 -17.65 4.42 -7.08
C VAL A 15 -18.37 4.78 -5.78
N GLN A 16 -19.27 5.76 -5.78
CA GLN A 16 -20.04 6.16 -4.59
C GLN A 16 -20.88 5.00 -4.06
N ASN A 17 -21.65 4.33 -4.93
CA ASN A 17 -22.47 3.18 -4.54
C ASN A 17 -21.63 2.04 -3.96
N PHE A 18 -20.43 1.81 -4.49
CA PHE A 18 -19.51 0.81 -3.94
C PHE A 18 -19.00 1.20 -2.54
N LEU A 19 -18.64 2.48 -2.37
CA LEU A 19 -18.15 3.00 -1.08
C LEU A 19 -19.23 2.98 0.02
N GLU A 20 -20.50 3.15 -0.33
CA GLU A 20 -21.63 3.05 0.62
C GLU A 20 -21.80 1.64 1.22
N GLY A 21 -21.35 0.60 0.51
CA GLY A 21 -21.49 -0.80 0.92
C GLY A 21 -20.32 -1.34 1.74
N ILE A 22 -19.28 -0.54 2.00
CA ILE A 22 -18.05 -0.99 2.66
C ILE A 22 -17.65 -0.07 3.81
N GLN A 23 -16.87 -0.62 4.74
CA GLN A 23 -16.27 0.19 5.80
C GLN A 23 -15.01 0.89 5.28
N ILE A 24 -14.92 2.20 5.51
CA ILE A 24 -13.77 3.02 5.14
C ILE A 24 -12.91 3.26 6.39
N TYR A 25 -11.62 2.91 6.30
CA TYR A 25 -10.64 3.13 7.35
C TYR A 25 -9.81 4.38 7.02
N PRO A 26 -9.91 5.46 7.82
CA PRO A 26 -9.12 6.66 7.59
C PRO A 26 -7.65 6.43 7.96
N ILE A 27 -6.76 7.20 7.33
CA ILE A 27 -5.34 7.24 7.69
C ILE A 27 -5.15 8.26 8.81
N ASP A 28 -4.51 7.84 9.90
CA ASP A 28 -4.18 8.68 11.05
C ASP A 28 -2.69 8.62 11.41
N GLU A 29 -2.33 9.16 12.57
CA GLU A 29 -0.96 9.17 13.07
C GLU A 29 -0.42 7.74 13.29
N GLU A 30 -1.24 6.81 13.78
CA GLU A 30 -0.82 5.43 13.99
C GLU A 30 -0.57 4.73 12.65
N THR A 31 -1.41 4.99 11.64
CA THR A 31 -1.16 4.52 10.27
C THR A 31 0.19 5.06 9.77
N ALA A 32 0.46 6.35 9.99
CA ALA A 32 1.69 7.00 9.53
C ALA A 32 2.95 6.44 10.18
N ILE A 33 2.89 6.08 11.46
CA ILE A 33 3.98 5.41 12.17
C ILE A 33 4.28 4.05 11.52
N LYS A 34 3.26 3.20 11.34
CA LYS A 34 3.40 1.88 10.69
C LYS A 34 3.93 1.99 9.27
N TYR A 35 3.45 2.96 8.50
CA TYR A 35 3.97 3.26 7.16
C TYR A 35 5.48 3.57 7.20
N GLY A 36 5.93 4.39 8.16
CA GLY A 36 7.34 4.72 8.34
C GLY A 36 8.20 3.49 8.68
N GLU A 37 7.68 2.60 9.53
CA GLU A 37 8.33 1.35 9.91
C GLU A 37 8.48 0.40 8.72
N ILE A 38 7.40 0.15 7.97
CA ILE A 38 7.43 -0.66 6.74
C ILE A 38 8.44 -0.08 5.76
N LYS A 39 8.38 1.24 5.53
CA LYS A 39 9.29 1.95 4.62
C LYS A 39 10.75 1.75 5.01
N ALA A 40 11.07 1.89 6.31
CA ALA A 40 12.42 1.68 6.82
C ALA A 40 12.88 0.22 6.63
N SER A 41 12.01 -0.75 6.89
CA SER A 41 12.28 -2.18 6.73
C SER A 41 12.54 -2.55 5.27
N ILE A 42 11.74 -2.03 4.33
CA ILE A 42 11.98 -2.19 2.89
C ILE A 42 13.34 -1.62 2.50
N PHE A 43 13.66 -0.40 2.91
CA PHE A 43 14.95 0.22 2.61
C PHE A 43 16.13 -0.55 3.23
N LYS A 44 15.94 -1.18 4.38
CA LYS A 44 16.97 -2.00 5.01
C LYS A 44 17.24 -3.29 4.23
N GLN A 45 16.20 -3.92 3.71
CA GLN A 45 16.28 -5.20 3.01
C GLN A 45 16.69 -5.05 1.54
N PHE A 46 16.07 -4.11 0.81
CA PHE A 46 16.16 -4.04 -0.64
C PHE A 46 17.05 -2.90 -1.17
N ALA A 47 17.39 -1.90 -0.36
CA ALA A 47 18.24 -0.81 -0.84
C ALA A 47 19.72 -1.23 -0.96
N PRO A 48 20.47 -0.64 -1.91
CA PRO A 48 21.90 -0.91 -2.05
C PRO A 48 22.68 -0.66 -0.76
N LYS A 49 23.63 -1.55 -0.43
CA LYS A 49 24.53 -1.39 0.72
C LYS A 49 25.52 -0.22 0.55
N GLU A 50 25.83 0.13 -0.69
CA GLU A 50 26.73 1.24 -1.03
C GLU A 50 26.08 2.60 -0.68
N LYS A 51 26.72 3.38 0.21
CA LYS A 51 26.17 4.63 0.76
C LYS A 51 25.77 5.66 -0.32
N SER A 52 26.58 5.78 -1.37
CA SER A 52 26.38 6.71 -2.49
C SER A 52 25.07 6.42 -3.25
N LYS A 53 24.81 5.14 -3.54
CA LYS A 53 23.62 4.65 -4.25
C LYS A 53 22.39 4.67 -3.34
N ARG A 54 22.55 4.30 -2.07
CA ARG A 54 21.46 4.31 -1.09
C ARG A 54 20.81 5.68 -0.92
N ARG A 55 21.61 6.75 -0.84
CA ARG A 55 21.11 8.14 -0.71
C ARG A 55 20.24 8.59 -1.89
N LYS A 56 20.45 8.04 -3.08
CA LYS A 56 19.70 8.37 -4.30
C LYS A 56 18.51 7.44 -4.55
N THR A 57 18.39 6.36 -3.79
CA THR A 57 17.35 5.35 -3.97
C THR A 57 16.03 5.88 -3.43
N LYS A 58 14.97 5.86 -4.25
CA LYS A 58 13.60 6.11 -3.81
C LYS A 58 12.82 4.79 -3.74
N MET A 59 11.67 4.81 -3.10
CA MET A 59 10.81 3.62 -2.97
C MET A 59 10.44 3.03 -4.35
N ILE A 60 10.11 3.91 -5.30
CA ILE A 60 9.81 3.49 -6.69
C ILE A 60 10.99 2.81 -7.40
N ASN A 61 12.25 3.16 -7.05
CA ASN A 61 13.43 2.48 -7.60
C ASN A 61 13.58 1.05 -7.08
N LEU A 62 12.98 0.76 -5.92
CA LEU A 62 12.91 -0.58 -5.34
C LEU A 62 11.70 -1.37 -5.84
N GLY A 63 10.88 -0.77 -6.71
CA GLY A 63 9.67 -1.37 -7.26
C GLY A 63 8.58 -1.53 -6.22
N PHE A 64 8.36 -0.54 -5.35
CA PHE A 64 7.22 -0.50 -4.44
C PHE A 64 6.44 0.79 -4.66
N GLY A 65 5.11 0.71 -4.72
CA GLY A 65 4.22 1.86 -4.74
C GLY A 65 4.04 2.49 -3.37
N GLU A 66 4.05 3.83 -3.29
CA GLU A 66 3.82 4.53 -2.02
C GLU A 66 2.42 4.25 -1.46
N ASN A 67 1.42 4.07 -2.32
CA ASN A 67 0.04 3.75 -1.91
C ASN A 67 -0.07 2.34 -1.34
N ASP A 68 0.69 1.36 -1.84
CA ASP A 68 0.67 -0.01 -1.33
C ASP A 68 1.21 -0.07 0.10
N LEU A 69 2.21 0.76 0.40
CA LEU A 69 2.71 0.92 1.77
C LEU A 69 1.65 1.52 2.70
N TRP A 70 0.89 2.52 2.24
CA TRP A 70 -0.21 3.08 3.04
C TRP A 70 -1.32 2.04 3.27
N ILE A 71 -1.70 1.29 2.24
CA ILE A 71 -2.69 0.21 2.35
C ILE A 71 -2.21 -0.86 3.35
N ALA A 72 -0.94 -1.29 3.25
CA ALA A 72 -0.36 -2.26 4.18
C ALA A 72 -0.33 -1.73 5.62
N ALA A 73 0.02 -0.45 5.82
CA ALA A 73 0.04 0.18 7.13
C ALA A 73 -1.36 0.26 7.75
N THR A 74 -2.38 0.66 6.98
CA THR A 74 -3.79 0.66 7.43
C THR A 74 -4.24 -0.74 7.81
N ALA A 75 -3.89 -1.76 7.02
CA ALA A 75 -4.23 -3.15 7.35
C ALA A 75 -3.57 -3.61 8.66
N LEU A 76 -2.30 -3.27 8.89
CA LEU A 76 -1.60 -3.61 10.14
C LEU A 76 -2.10 -2.84 11.36
N GLN A 77 -2.64 -1.64 11.18
CA GLN A 77 -3.26 -0.89 12.28
C GLN A 77 -4.54 -1.57 12.75
N HIS A 78 -5.38 -1.98 11.80
CA HIS A 78 -6.71 -2.48 12.09
C HIS A 78 -6.79 -4.01 12.09
N ASN A 79 -5.65 -4.71 12.10
CA ASN A 79 -5.55 -6.17 12.07
C ASN A 79 -6.35 -6.81 10.90
N LEU A 80 -6.27 -6.20 9.72
CA LEU A 80 -6.98 -6.63 8.51
C LEU A 80 -6.12 -7.52 7.62
N ILE A 81 -6.80 -8.26 6.73
CA ILE A 81 -6.17 -9.03 5.65
C ILE A 81 -6.18 -8.16 4.39
N VAL A 82 -5.02 -8.02 3.74
CA VAL A 82 -4.95 -7.41 2.41
C VAL A 82 -5.30 -8.48 1.37
N VAL A 83 -6.43 -8.31 0.69
CA VAL A 83 -6.80 -9.17 -0.45
C VAL A 83 -6.31 -8.49 -1.72
N SER A 84 -5.30 -9.05 -2.38
CA SER A 84 -4.70 -8.47 -3.59
C SER A 84 -4.05 -9.51 -4.49
N SER A 85 -4.14 -9.29 -5.80
CA SER A 85 -3.40 -10.04 -6.83
C SER A 85 -2.03 -9.42 -7.13
N ASP A 86 -1.71 -8.29 -6.50
CA ASP A 86 -0.45 -7.60 -6.71
C ASP A 86 0.69 -8.26 -5.92
N SER A 87 1.75 -8.63 -6.64
CA SER A 87 2.95 -9.24 -6.07
C SER A 87 3.69 -8.34 -5.08
N ASP A 88 3.49 -7.02 -5.14
CA ASP A 88 4.18 -6.08 -4.25
C ASP A 88 3.82 -6.32 -2.77
N PHE A 89 2.58 -6.71 -2.47
CA PHE A 89 2.19 -7.05 -1.09
C PHE A 89 2.88 -8.30 -0.55
N GLN A 90 3.22 -9.27 -1.42
CA GLN A 90 4.02 -10.43 -1.02
C GLN A 90 5.44 -10.00 -0.63
N ARG A 91 6.03 -9.05 -1.36
CA ARG A 91 7.35 -8.50 -1.06
C ARG A 91 7.34 -7.63 0.20
N ILE A 92 6.25 -6.91 0.47
CA ILE A 92 6.07 -6.20 1.75
C ILE A 92 6.00 -7.21 2.91
N LYS A 93 5.28 -8.32 2.73
CA LYS A 93 5.21 -9.41 3.72
C LYS A 93 6.57 -10.10 3.97
N GLU A 94 7.53 -9.99 3.06
CA GLU A 94 8.90 -10.47 3.31
C GLU A 94 9.58 -9.72 4.46
N VAL A 95 9.30 -8.42 4.59
CA VAL A 95 9.89 -7.54 5.61
C VAL A 95 8.97 -7.24 6.78
N GLU A 96 7.66 -7.41 6.63
CA GLU A 96 6.66 -7.23 7.68
C GLU A 96 5.80 -8.49 7.82
N LYS A 97 6.15 -9.35 8.79
CA LYS A 97 5.56 -10.69 8.95
C LYS A 97 4.16 -10.68 9.53
N ALA A 98 3.77 -9.60 10.21
CA ALA A 98 2.41 -9.46 10.73
C ALA A 98 1.39 -9.19 9.61
N LEU A 99 1.83 -8.79 8.41
CA LEU A 99 0.94 -8.54 7.29
C LEU A 99 0.38 -9.86 6.73
N ILE A 100 -0.95 -9.99 6.76
CA ILE A 100 -1.66 -11.11 6.15
C ILE A 100 -2.13 -10.69 4.76
N VAL A 101 -1.78 -11.48 3.75
CA VAL A 101 -2.11 -11.22 2.35
C VAL A 101 -2.74 -12.46 1.74
N GLU A 102 -3.88 -12.29 1.08
CA GLU A 102 -4.62 -13.32 0.36
C GLU A 102 -4.86 -12.93 -1.11
N SER A 103 -5.08 -13.92 -1.97
CA SER A 103 -5.57 -13.74 -3.34
C SER A 103 -6.85 -14.55 -3.52
N TRP A 104 -7.90 -13.93 -4.08
CA TRP A 104 -9.18 -14.58 -4.38
C TRP A 104 -9.40 -14.82 -5.88
N VAL A 105 -8.35 -14.66 -6.68
CA VAL A 105 -8.31 -14.98 -8.11
C VAL A 105 -7.33 -16.10 -8.38
#